data_AF-A0A4V1J1C2-F1
#
_entry.id   AF-A0A4V1J1C2-F1
#
_cell.length_a   1.000
_cell.length_b   1.000
_cell.length_c   1.000
_cell.angle_alpha   90.00
_cell.angle_beta   90.00
_cell.angle_gamma   90.00
#
_symmetry.space_group_name_H-M   'P 1'
#
loop_
_entity.id
_entity.type
_entity.pdbx_description
1 polymer ?
#
loop_
_entity_poly.entity_id
_entity_poly.type
_entity_poly.pdbx_seq_one_letter_code
_entity_poly.pdbx_strand_id
1 'polypeptide(L)' 'MYNDDLIAIRVPANISYVALWEKVFERLGSSVRAVSWKTPSGDWSTLDSEEDLRQALAETGGKLTLHATCL' A
#
# COMPACT_ATOMS: atom_id res chain seq x y z
N MET A 1 19.60 -7.95 -8.70
CA MET A 1 19.03 -8.39 -7.41
C MET A 1 17.72 -7.63 -7.25
N TYR A 2 16.60 -8.26 -7.59
CA TYR A 2 15.28 -7.72 -7.24
C TYR A 2 15.15 -7.95 -5.74
N ASN A 3 15.21 -6.86 -4.96
CA ASN A 3 14.92 -6.87 -3.54
C ASN A 3 13.44 -7.25 -3.38
N ASP A 4 13.18 -8.56 -3.31
CA ASP A 4 11.88 -9.17 -3.00
C ASP A 4 11.62 -9.02 -1.49
N ASP A 5 11.75 -7.80 -0.98
CA ASP A 5 11.51 -7.48 0.42
C ASP A 5 9.99 -7.35 0.61
N LEU A 6 9.36 -8.48 0.90
CA LEU A 6 7.98 -8.53 1.37
C LEU A 6 7.91 -7.94 2.78
N ILE A 7 7.43 -6.70 2.87
CA ILE A 7 7.28 -5.99 4.15
C ILE A 7 5.83 -6.09 4.62
N ALA A 8 5.61 -6.79 5.73
CA ALA A 8 4.32 -6.80 6.40
C ALA A 8 4.23 -5.64 7.41
N ILE A 9 3.39 -4.65 7.12
CA ILE A 9 3.14 -3.52 8.02
C ILE A 9 1.79 -3.73 8.70
N ARG A 10 1.77 -3.72 10.04
CA ARG A 10 0.51 -3.67 10.79
C ARG A 10 0.10 -2.21 10.93
N VAL A 11 -1.01 -1.87 10.31
CA VAL A 11 -1.64 -0.55 10.39
C VAL A 11 -2.97 -0.66 11.11
N PRO A 12 -3.39 0.37 11.87
CA PRO A 12 -4.73 0.41 12.43
C PRO A 12 -5.79 0.43 11.32
N ALA A 13 -6.96 -0.14 11.59
CA ALA A 13 -8.04 -0.24 10.60
C ALA A 13 -8.56 1.13 10.10
N ASN A 14 -8.31 2.19 10.87
CA ASN A 14 -8.71 3.56 10.53
C ASN A 14 -7.49 4.43 10.15
N ILE A 15 -6.47 3.83 9.53
CA ILE A 15 -5.28 4.58 9.09
C ILE A 15 -5.64 5.50 7.92
N SER A 16 -5.16 6.74 7.96
CA SER A 16 -5.27 7.68 6.84
C SER A 16 -4.21 7.39 5.78
N TYR A 17 -4.50 7.79 4.54
CA TYR A 17 -3.59 7.67 3.40
C TYR A 17 -2.19 8.23 3.69
N VAL A 18 -2.12 9.42 4.30
CA VAL A 18 -0.86 10.08 4.68
C VAL A 18 -0.06 9.21 5.64
N ALA A 19 -0.69 8.72 6.72
CA ALA A 19 -0.02 7.90 7.72
C ALA A 19 0.43 6.53 7.16
N LEU A 20 -0.31 5.96 6.20
CA LEU A 20 0.11 4.77 5.49
C LEU A 20 1.38 5.05 4.68
N TRP A 21 1.39 6.14 3.92
CA TRP A 21 2.55 6.56 3.15
C TRP A 21 3.77 6.84 4.02
N GLU A 22 3.61 7.49 5.18
CA GLU A 22 4.69 7.65 6.15
C GLU A 22 5.29 6.30 6.54
N LYS A 23 4.45 5.30 6.83
CA LYS A 23 4.93 3.94 7.15
C LYS A 23 5.64 3.26 5.97
N VAL A 24 5.14 3.46 4.76
CA VAL A 24 5.75 2.96 3.53
C VAL A 24 7.12 3.60 3.32
N PHE A 25 7.22 4.93 3.40
CA PHE A 25 8.47 5.68 3.27
C PHE A 25 9.47 5.36 4.39
N GLU A 26 9.02 5.20 5.63
CA GLU A 26 9.87 4.80 6.75
C GLU A 26 10.53 3.42 6.56
N ARG A 27 9.93 2.55 5.75
CA ARG A 27 10.42 1.17 5.53
C ARG A 27 11.18 1.03 4.21
N LEU A 28 10.60 1.52 3.11
CA LEU A 28 11.14 1.41 1.75
C LEU A 28 12.05 2.59 1.38
N GLY A 29 12.03 3.67 2.16
CA GLY A 29 12.75 4.90 1.87
C GLY A 29 12.00 5.84 0.93
N SER A 30 12.55 7.04 0.74
CA SER A 30 11.99 8.10 -0.12
C SER A 30 12.00 7.79 -1.63
N SER A 31 12.46 6.60 -2.01
CA SER A 31 12.56 6.17 -3.42
C SER A 31 11.24 5.63 -3.97
N VAL A 32 10.24 5.38 -3.10
CA VAL A 32 8.89 4.97 -3.53
C VAL A 32 8.20 6.13 -4.22
N ARG A 33 7.82 5.94 -5.47
CA ARG A 33 7.12 6.96 -6.27
C ARG A 33 5.61 6.75 -6.35
N ALA A 34 5.20 5.49 -6.36
CA ALA A 34 3.81 5.11 -6.46
C ALA A 34 3.60 3.79 -5.72
N VAL A 35 2.41 3.64 -5.13
CA VAL A 35 1.96 2.36 -4.57
C VAL A 35 0.69 1.93 -5.30
N SER A 36 0.63 0.64 -5.62
CA SER A 36 -0.56 0.00 -6.18
C SER A 36 -1.02 -1.08 -5.21
N TRP A 37 -2.32 -1.21 -5.04
CA TRP A 37 -2.91 -2.25 -4.22
C TRP A 37 -3.54 -3.33 -5.10
N LYS A 38 -3.53 -4.57 -4.61
CA LYS A 38 -4.13 -5.68 -5.34
C LYS A 38 -5.61 -5.79 -5.03
N THR A 39 -6.45 -5.68 -6.05
CA THR A 39 -7.90 -5.86 -5.97
C THR A 39 -8.25 -7.34 -5.77
N PRO A 40 -9.44 -7.66 -5.21
CA PRO A 40 -9.90 -9.05 -5.11
C PRO A 40 -10.04 -9.73 -6.49
N SER A 41 -10.26 -8.95 -7.55
CA SER A 41 -10.28 -9.43 -8.95
C SER A 41 -8.92 -9.93 -9.43
N GLY A 42 -7.84 -9.54 -8.75
CA GLY A 42 -6.46 -9.87 -9.11
C GLY A 42 -5.73 -8.77 -9.86
N ASP A 43 -6.42 -7.68 -10.20
CA ASP A 43 -5.86 -6.48 -10.82
C ASP A 43 -5.09 -5.61 -9.81
N TRP A 44 -4.26 -4.73 -10.33
CA TRP A 44 -3.54 -3.73 -9.53
C TRP A 44 -4.16 -2.37 -9.77
N SER A 45 -4.67 -1.75 -8.70
CA SER A 45 -5.18 -0.39 -8.73
C SER A 45 -4.21 0.54 -8.03
N THR A 46 -4.07 1.77 -8.52
CA THR A 46 -3.23 2.78 -7.88
C THR A 46 -3.85 3.19 -6.54
N LEU A 47 -3.03 3.30 -5.49
CA LEU A 47 -3.45 3.85 -4.22
C LEU A 47 -2.89 5.27 -4.11
N ASP A 48 -3.66 6.26 -4.55
CA ASP A 48 -3.25 7.67 -4.55
C ASP A 48 -4.12 8.56 -3.64
N SER A 49 -5.27 8.07 -3.19
CA SER A 49 -6.20 8.83 -2.37
C SER A 49 -6.73 8.06 -1.15
N GLU A 50 -7.32 8.80 -0.21
CA GLU A 50 -8.02 8.21 0.95
C GLU A 50 -9.20 7.34 0.51
N GLU A 51 -9.86 7.68 -0.59
CA GLU A 51 -10.95 6.91 -1.17
C GLU A 51 -10.45 5.54 -1.66
N ASP A 52 -9.34 5.49 -2.39
CA ASP A 52 -8.70 4.23 -2.82
C ASP A 52 -8.30 3.38 -1.62
N LEU A 53 -7.70 3.98 -0.59
CA LEU A 53 -7.32 3.26 0.62
C LEU A 53 -8.55 2.67 1.33
N ARG A 54 -9.61 3.46 1.50
CA ARG A 54 -10.84 3.00 2.16
C ARG A 54 -11.49 1.88 1.37
N GLN A 55 -11.56 2.03 0.05
CA GLN A 55 -12.08 1.00 -0.84
C GLN A 55 -11.23 -0.27 -0.73
N ALA A 56 -9.91 -0.15 -0.82
CA ALA A 56 -8.99 -1.27 -0.75
C ALA A 56 -9.08 -2.02 0.60
N LEU A 57 -9.19 -1.30 1.72
CA LEU A 57 -9.41 -1.90 3.04
C LEU A 57 -10.76 -2.60 3.15
N ALA A 58 -11.81 -2.00 2.59
CA ALA A 58 -13.15 -2.58 2.58
C ALA A 58 -13.23 -3.85 1.73
N GLU A 59 -12.63 -3.83 0.53
CA GLU A 59 -12.65 -4.96 -0.40
C GLU A 59 -11.76 -6.12 0.06
N THR A 60 -10.64 -5.84 0.72
CA THR A 60 -9.70 -6.87 1.18
C THR A 60 -10.00 -7.41 2.58
N GLY A 61 -11.01 -6.89 3.27
CA GLY A 61 -11.39 -7.34 4.61
C GLY A 61 -10.29 -7.17 5.66
N GLY A 62 -9.42 -6.15 5.49
CA GLY A 62 -8.33 -5.83 6.43
C GLY A 62 -6.94 -6.37 6.07
N LYS A 63 -6.77 -7.06 4.93
CA LYS A 63 -5.43 -7.45 4.42
C LYS A 63 -5.11 -6.77 3.09
N LEU A 64 -4.44 -5.62 3.17
CA LEU A 64 -3.96 -4.91 1.99
C LEU A 64 -2.66 -5.52 1.47
N THR A 65 -2.60 -5.80 0.16
CA THR A 65 -1.33 -6.12 -0.52
C THR A 65 -0.93 -4.94 -1.35
N LEU A 66 0.19 -4.30 -1.00
CA LEU A 66 0.73 -3.15 -1.70
C LEU A 66 1.96 -3.54 -2.51
N HIS A 67 2.06 -2.99 -3.70
CA HIS A 67 3.22 -3.05 -4.56
C HIS A 67 3.76 -1.63 -4.74
N ALA A 68 4.94 -1.38 -4.18
CA ALA A 68 5.62 -0.10 -4.28
C ALA A 68 6.52 -0.10 -5.51
N THR A 69 6.33 0.88 -6.40
CA THR A 69 7.20 1.08 -7.55
C THR A 69 8.28 2.11 -7.19
N CYS A 70 9.53 1.67 -7.25
CA CYS A 70 10.73 2.43 -6.96
C CYS A 70 11.41 2.87 -8.28
N LEU A 71 12.11 4.01 -8.28
CA LEU A 71 12.86 4.53 -9.42
C LEU A 71 14.33 4.10 -9.42
#